data_AF-A0A0R1GZ82-F1
#
_entry.id   AF-A0A0R1GZ82-F1
#
_cell.length_a   1.000
_cell.length_b   1.000
_cell.length_c   1.000
_cell.angle_alpha   90.00
_cell.angle_beta   90.00
_cell.angle_gamma   90.00
#
_symmetry.space_group_name_H-M   'P 1'
#
loop_
_entity.id
_entity.type
_entity.pdbx_description
1 polymer ?
#
loop_
_entity_poly.entity_id
_entity_poly.type
_entity_poly.pdbx_seq_one_letter_code
_entity_poly.pdbx_strand_id
1 'polypeptide(L)'
;MREMIKCQKCGTLNQPQAKFCENCGQPLAQATAQVRTPTVQPKQQANYWPWFIGGGVAVIAIVATVFFLTRPDNTQQTQATTTADSSSVVASSDSAATTSAATNASTSTKKATNATVVLSDRQKSKINQKMLDWADSRAQTAHLAVSDYYFNHGAAGQGDWYAVTSDGRVQVQNQENPGHSGFKLHAIGGLVFYSSQDGTTGIDHHLMGTTAEGYTTNMNFNKTVTKYLFLDNGSVYELKLGNGATVDPITGFGELNNHGQTGGSSAITTDKTFLPSADTSAISTLQQILKQYQS
;
A
#
# COMPACT_ATOMS: atom_id res chain seq x y z
N MET A 1 1.28 35.66 23.63
CA MET A 1 0.65 34.68 22.71
C MET A 1 1.77 33.96 21.98
N ARG A 2 1.84 32.62 22.03
CA ARG A 2 2.89 31.87 21.33
C ARG A 2 2.63 31.96 19.84
N GLU A 3 3.61 32.46 19.09
CA GLU A 3 3.53 32.57 17.62
C GLU A 3 3.47 31.16 17.02
N MET A 4 2.45 30.88 16.22
CA MET A 4 2.26 29.58 15.55
C MET A 4 2.49 29.75 14.05
N ILE A 5 3.06 28.72 13.40
CA ILE A 5 3.32 28.74 11.96
C ILE A 5 2.22 27.97 11.23
N LYS A 6 1.58 28.62 10.27
CA LYS A 6 0.57 27.98 9.41
C LYS A 6 1.23 27.22 8.26
N CYS A 7 0.88 25.95 8.09
CA CYS A 7 1.33 25.15 6.96
C CYS A 7 0.75 25.69 5.65
N GLN A 8 1.60 25.93 4.65
CA GLN A 8 1.18 26.47 3.35
C GLN A 8 0.42 25.45 2.48
N LYS A 9 0.55 24.14 2.74
CA LYS A 9 -0.16 23.09 1.98
C LYS A 9 -1.51 22.73 2.56
N CYS A 10 -1.60 22.52 3.88
CA CYS A 10 -2.85 22.06 4.50
C CYS A 10 -3.47 23.05 5.50
N GLY A 11 -2.83 24.20 5.76
CA GLY A 11 -3.36 25.23 6.65
C GLY A 11 -3.27 24.92 8.15
N THR A 12 -2.72 23.78 8.56
CA THR A 12 -2.56 23.42 9.99
C THR A 12 -1.63 24.40 10.71
N LEU A 13 -1.97 24.79 11.94
CA LEU A 13 -1.12 25.61 12.80
C LEU A 13 -0.16 24.70 13.57
N ASN A 14 1.13 24.96 13.44
CA ASN A 14 2.20 24.15 14.02
C ASN A 14 3.02 24.98 15.02
N GLN A 15 3.73 24.30 15.91
CA GLN A 15 4.72 24.94 16.78
C GLN A 15 5.80 25.63 15.92
N PRO A 16 6.32 26.79 16.35
CA PRO A 16 7.27 27.55 15.53
C PRO A 16 8.60 26.82 15.28
N GLN A 17 8.98 25.85 16.12
CA GLN A 17 10.14 24.98 15.93
C GLN A 17 9.86 23.69 15.14
N ALA A 18 8.62 23.45 14.69
CA ALA A 18 8.28 22.26 13.92
C ALA A 18 8.99 22.27 12.56
N LYS A 19 9.78 21.22 12.26
CA LYS A 19 10.48 21.06 10.98
C LYS A 19 9.54 20.60 9.85
N PHE A 20 8.50 19.86 10.22
CA PHE A 20 7.50 19.31 9.31
C PHE A 20 6.10 19.60 9.87
N CYS A 21 5.12 19.69 8.97
CA CYS A 21 3.74 19.84 9.37
C CYS A 21 3.23 18.56 10.05
N GLU A 22 2.69 18.69 11.26
CA GLU A 22 2.15 17.56 12.04
C GLU A 22 0.95 16.87 11.38
N ASN A 23 0.33 17.52 10.39
CA ASN A 23 -0.85 16.99 9.70
C ASN A 23 -0.55 16.40 8.31
N CYS A 24 0.30 17.06 7.50
CA CYS A 24 0.53 16.62 6.12
C CYS A 24 1.99 16.25 5.79
N GLY A 25 2.89 16.28 6.79
CA GLY A 25 4.30 15.93 6.62
C GLY A 25 5.12 16.92 5.79
N GLN A 26 4.51 17.97 5.21
CA GLN A 26 5.24 18.96 4.41
C GLN A 26 6.30 19.68 5.26
N PRO A 27 7.54 19.83 4.76
CA PRO A 27 8.54 20.68 5.40
C PRO A 27 8.00 22.09 5.62
N LEU A 28 8.14 22.61 6.83
CA LEU A 28 7.81 24.00 7.14
C LEU A 28 9.08 24.83 6.92
N ALA A 29 8.99 25.85 6.07
CA ALA A 29 10.07 26.79 5.88
C ALA A 29 10.32 27.51 7.22
N GLN A 30 11.45 27.20 7.86
CA GLN A 30 11.87 27.94 9.04
C GLN A 30 12.11 29.39 8.61
N ALA A 31 11.48 30.34 9.30
CA ALA A 31 11.86 31.74 9.19
C ALA A 31 13.29 31.88 9.72
N THR A 32 14.28 31.69 8.85
CA THR A 32 15.64 32.11 9.12
C THR A 32 15.58 33.61 9.30
N ALA A 33 15.73 34.04 10.56
CA ALA A 33 16.07 35.42 10.87
C ALA A 33 17.22 35.80 9.93
N GLN A 34 16.97 36.82 9.09
CA GLN A 34 17.94 37.30 8.13
C GLN A 34 19.18 37.78 8.89
N VAL A 35 20.20 36.94 8.95
CA VAL A 35 21.56 37.39 9.20
C VAL A 35 21.95 38.15 7.94
N ARG A 36 21.87 39.48 8.02
CA ARG A 36 22.44 40.38 7.01
C ARG A 36 23.94 40.16 6.99
N THR A 37 24.42 39.35 6.06
CA THR A 37 25.84 39.32 5.69
C THR A 37 26.14 40.60 4.91
N PRO A 38 27.12 41.42 5.31
CA PRO A 38 27.51 42.59 4.54
C PRO A 38 28.05 42.16 3.18
N THR A 39 27.60 42.87 2.15
CA THR A 39 27.96 42.68 0.75
C THR A 39 29.45 42.96 0.56
N VAL A 40 30.27 41.92 0.40
CA VAL A 40 31.59 42.05 -0.20
C VAL A 40 31.44 41.74 -1.67
N GLN A 41 31.60 42.76 -2.51
CA GLN A 41 31.58 42.62 -3.97
C GLN A 41 32.79 41.82 -4.44
N PRO A 42 32.61 40.69 -5.16
CA PRO A 42 33.72 40.05 -5.86
C PRO A 42 34.06 40.87 -7.11
N LYS A 43 35.30 41.36 -7.15
CA LYS A 43 35.90 42.02 -8.31
C LYS A 43 35.90 41.03 -9.48
N GLN A 44 35.17 41.36 -10.54
CA GLN A 44 35.23 40.66 -11.81
C GLN A 44 36.68 40.67 -12.32
N GLN A 45 37.30 39.49 -12.40
CA GLN A 45 38.43 39.26 -13.27
C GLN A 45 38.03 38.22 -14.30
N ALA A 46 37.89 38.71 -15.53
CA ALA A 46 37.82 37.90 -16.73
C ALA A 46 39.11 37.10 -16.89
N ASN A 47 38.99 35.80 -17.17
CA ASN A 47 39.73 35.18 -18.27
C ASN A 47 39.20 33.77 -18.61
N TYR A 48 39.04 33.56 -19.91
CA TYR A 48 38.84 32.30 -20.61
C TYR A 48 40.09 31.40 -20.55
N TRP A 49 39.94 30.06 -20.42
CA TRP A 49 40.32 29.04 -21.42
C TRP A 49 40.02 27.59 -20.90
N PRO A 50 39.34 26.71 -21.67
CA PRO A 50 38.95 25.34 -21.29
C PRO A 50 40.00 24.25 -21.62
N TRP A 51 40.37 23.32 -20.71
CA TRP A 51 41.19 22.13 -21.04
C TRP A 51 41.07 20.92 -20.08
N PHE A 52 39.87 20.49 -19.65
CA PHE A 52 39.74 19.18 -18.97
C PHE A 52 38.48 18.39 -19.37
N ILE A 53 38.43 17.93 -20.62
CA ILE A 53 37.69 16.73 -21.01
C ILE A 53 38.73 15.75 -21.54
N GLY A 54 39.10 14.75 -20.75
CA GLY A 54 40.11 13.77 -21.17
C GLY A 54 40.45 12.66 -20.18
N GLY A 55 40.09 12.80 -18.89
CA GLY A 55 40.41 11.78 -17.89
C GLY A 55 39.37 10.66 -17.70
N GLY A 56 38.08 10.95 -17.95
CA GLY A 56 37.00 10.02 -17.57
C GLY A 56 36.70 8.90 -18.58
N VAL A 57 37.02 9.09 -19.87
CA VAL A 57 36.65 8.14 -20.93
C VAL A 57 37.66 6.98 -21.05
N ALA A 58 38.93 7.20 -20.70
CA ALA A 58 39.97 6.17 -20.82
C ALA A 58 39.84 5.04 -19.78
N VAL A 59 39.31 5.33 -18.58
CA VAL A 59 39.20 4.32 -17.49
C VAL A 59 38.05 3.35 -17.73
N ILE A 60 36.93 3.82 -18.30
CA ILE A 60 35.75 2.97 -18.57
C ILE A 60 36.02 1.99 -19.73
N ALA A 61 36.81 2.38 -20.73
CA ALA A 61 37.16 1.52 -21.86
C ALA A 61 38.08 0.34 -21.47
N ILE A 62 38.96 0.51 -20.47
CA ILE A 62 39.89 -0.54 -20.03
C ILE A 62 39.19 -1.61 -19.17
N VAL A 63 38.19 -1.22 -18.37
CA VAL A 63 37.43 -2.19 -17.56
C VAL A 63 36.50 -3.05 -18.43
N ALA A 64 35.94 -2.48 -19.50
CA ALA A 64 35.10 -3.22 -20.45
C ALA A 64 35.89 -4.24 -21.29
N THR A 65 37.14 -3.95 -21.66
CA THR A 65 37.99 -4.89 -22.42
C THR A 65 38.50 -6.06 -21.59
N VAL A 66 38.82 -5.85 -20.30
CA VAL A 66 39.22 -6.95 -19.41
C VAL A 66 38.06 -7.89 -19.10
N PHE A 67 36.84 -7.37 -18.92
CA PHE A 67 35.66 -8.20 -18.63
C PHE A 67 35.19 -9.05 -19.83
N PHE A 68 35.49 -8.63 -21.06
CA PHE A 68 35.19 -9.40 -22.28
C PHE A 68 36.25 -10.45 -22.64
N LEU A 69 37.48 -10.36 -22.11
CA LEU A 69 38.57 -11.32 -22.40
C LEU A 69 38.66 -12.48 -21.39
N THR A 70 37.88 -12.48 -20.30
CA THR A 70 37.99 -13.51 -19.25
C THR A 70 36.70 -14.29 -18.98
N ARG A 71 35.78 -14.40 -19.96
CA ARG A 71 34.64 -15.33 -19.82
C ARG A 71 35.01 -16.71 -20.39
N PRO A 72 35.06 -17.77 -19.56
CA PRO A 72 35.14 -19.14 -20.04
C PRO A 72 33.80 -19.56 -20.68
N ASP A 73 33.87 -20.00 -21.93
CA ASP A 73 32.75 -20.55 -22.69
C ASP A 73 32.28 -21.87 -22.05
N ASN A 74 31.07 -21.88 -21.50
CA ASN A 74 30.42 -23.11 -21.04
C ASN A 74 29.11 -23.29 -21.81
N THR A 75 29.26 -23.74 -23.05
CA THR A 75 28.18 -24.05 -23.99
C THR A 75 27.80 -25.52 -23.83
N GLN A 76 26.79 -25.81 -23.00
CA GLN A 76 26.01 -27.03 -23.10
C GLN A 76 24.56 -26.79 -22.69
N GLN A 77 23.66 -26.90 -23.68
CA GLN A 77 22.29 -27.41 -23.56
C GLN A 77 21.82 -27.66 -25.01
N THR A 78 22.00 -28.87 -25.53
CA THR A 78 21.07 -30.00 -25.41
C THR A 78 19.70 -29.69 -25.98
N GLN A 79 19.49 -30.23 -27.18
CA GLN A 79 18.24 -30.32 -27.90
C GLN A 79 17.15 -30.97 -27.05
N ALA A 80 15.98 -30.34 -26.99
CA ALA A 80 14.75 -31.01 -26.61
C ALA A 80 13.73 -30.82 -27.73
N THR A 81 13.46 -31.96 -28.35
CA THR A 81 12.50 -32.28 -29.39
C THR A 81 11.10 -31.74 -29.13
N THR A 82 10.55 -31.12 -30.16
CA THR A 82 9.11 -30.91 -30.37
C THR A 82 8.43 -32.24 -30.70
N THR A 83 7.51 -32.70 -29.86
CA THR A 83 6.42 -33.60 -30.26
C THR A 83 5.14 -33.16 -29.57
N ALA A 84 4.28 -32.53 -30.36
CA ALA A 84 2.86 -32.43 -30.08
C ALA A 84 2.24 -33.81 -30.29
N ASP A 85 1.67 -34.37 -29.24
CA ASP A 85 0.67 -35.44 -29.33
C ASP A 85 -0.50 -35.04 -28.43
N SER A 86 -1.62 -34.74 -29.07
CA SER A 86 -2.91 -34.57 -28.42
C SER A 86 -3.90 -35.33 -29.27
N SER A 87 -3.87 -36.64 -29.07
CA SER A 87 -4.87 -37.55 -29.58
C SER A 87 -6.19 -37.34 -28.84
N SER A 88 -7.19 -36.95 -29.63
CA SER A 88 -8.61 -36.94 -29.30
C SER A 88 -9.13 -38.35 -29.03
N VAL A 89 -9.74 -38.57 -27.88
CA VAL A 89 -10.68 -39.68 -27.68
C VAL A 89 -12.01 -39.16 -27.13
N VAL A 90 -12.99 -39.24 -28.03
CA VAL A 90 -14.42 -39.17 -27.77
C VAL A 90 -14.88 -40.48 -27.14
N ALA A 91 -15.64 -40.41 -26.05
CA ALA A 91 -16.64 -41.41 -25.71
C ALA A 91 -17.72 -40.80 -24.82
N SER A 92 -18.95 -40.87 -25.31
CA SER A 92 -20.20 -40.44 -24.68
C SER A 92 -20.79 -41.52 -23.75
N SER A 93 -21.79 -41.07 -22.98
CA SER A 93 -22.84 -41.82 -22.25
C SER A 93 -22.43 -42.31 -20.84
N ASP A 94 -23.23 -42.21 -19.78
CA ASP A 94 -24.68 -42.14 -19.67
C ASP A 94 -25.17 -41.31 -18.46
N SER A 95 -26.42 -40.85 -18.60
CA SER A 95 -27.22 -40.22 -17.57
C SER A 95 -27.72 -41.24 -16.54
N ALA A 96 -27.62 -40.92 -15.26
CA ALA A 96 -28.52 -41.45 -14.24
C ALA A 96 -28.78 -40.37 -13.18
N ALA A 97 -30.01 -39.86 -13.21
CA ALA A 97 -30.53 -38.94 -12.22
C ALA A 97 -30.64 -39.64 -10.86
N THR A 98 -30.19 -38.97 -9.80
CA THR A 98 -30.71 -39.23 -8.46
C THR A 98 -30.89 -37.89 -7.76
N THR A 99 -32.15 -37.44 -7.78
CA THR A 99 -32.72 -36.41 -6.92
C THR A 99 -32.38 -36.67 -5.47
N SER A 100 -31.63 -35.77 -4.85
CA SER A 100 -31.61 -35.60 -3.41
C SER A 100 -31.75 -34.11 -3.13
N ALA A 101 -32.96 -33.76 -2.72
CA ALA A 101 -33.33 -32.45 -2.23
C ALA A 101 -32.51 -32.14 -0.97
N ALA A 102 -31.49 -31.32 -1.12
CA ALA A 102 -30.90 -30.57 -0.03
C ALA A 102 -31.41 -29.14 -0.12
N THR A 103 -32.26 -28.81 0.83
CA THR A 103 -32.89 -27.52 1.06
C THR A 103 -31.84 -26.41 1.07
N ASN A 104 -31.78 -25.64 -0.01
CA ASN A 104 -31.01 -24.40 -0.09
C ASN A 104 -31.65 -23.37 0.85
N ALA A 105 -31.25 -23.40 2.12
CA ALA A 105 -31.35 -22.24 2.99
C ALA A 105 -30.24 -21.25 2.59
N SER A 106 -30.38 -20.65 1.41
CA SER A 106 -29.73 -19.39 1.10
C SER A 106 -30.39 -18.33 1.96
N THR A 107 -29.92 -18.22 3.20
CA THR A 107 -30.18 -17.08 4.06
C THR A 107 -29.44 -15.90 3.44
N SER A 108 -30.07 -15.27 2.46
CA SER A 108 -29.71 -13.94 1.98
C SER A 108 -30.00 -12.96 3.12
N THR A 109 -29.06 -12.89 4.06
CA THR A 109 -28.95 -11.77 4.99
C THR A 109 -28.82 -10.52 4.15
N LYS A 110 -29.94 -9.78 4.02
CA LYS A 110 -29.92 -8.41 3.51
C LYS A 110 -28.93 -7.64 4.37
N LYS A 111 -27.74 -7.39 3.82
CA LYS A 111 -26.69 -6.58 4.41
C LYS A 111 -27.29 -5.20 4.70
N ALA A 112 -27.46 -4.87 5.97
CA ALA A 112 -27.79 -3.52 6.39
C ALA A 112 -26.60 -2.62 6.02
N THR A 113 -26.67 -1.99 4.86
CA THR A 113 -25.72 -0.97 4.44
C THR A 113 -26.00 0.26 5.30
N ASN A 114 -25.17 0.50 6.31
CA ASN A 114 -25.17 1.79 6.99
C ASN A 114 -24.87 2.88 5.96
N ALA A 115 -25.50 4.04 6.11
CA ALA A 115 -25.19 5.19 5.27
C ALA A 115 -23.69 5.52 5.36
N THR A 116 -23.07 5.79 4.20
CA THR A 116 -21.68 6.23 4.11
C THR A 116 -21.49 7.54 4.86
N VAL A 117 -20.40 7.64 5.64
CA VAL A 117 -20.03 8.85 6.36
C VAL A 117 -18.96 9.62 5.58
N VAL A 118 -19.15 10.93 5.39
CA VAL A 118 -18.11 11.80 4.82
C VAL A 118 -17.09 12.15 5.90
N LEU A 119 -15.82 11.79 5.68
CA LEU A 119 -14.74 11.95 6.65
C LEU A 119 -13.56 12.70 6.03
N SER A 120 -13.05 13.71 6.76
CA SER A 120 -11.74 14.31 6.48
C SER A 120 -10.60 13.33 6.80
N ASP A 121 -9.42 13.54 6.21
CA ASP A 121 -8.24 12.70 6.46
C ASP A 121 -7.86 12.63 7.95
N ARG A 122 -8.03 13.74 8.67
CA ARG A 122 -7.80 13.78 10.12
C ARG A 122 -8.79 12.89 10.88
N GLN A 123 -10.05 12.85 10.46
CA GLN A 123 -11.04 11.95 11.07
C GLN A 123 -10.72 10.49 10.73
N LYS A 124 -10.34 10.20 9.47
CA LYS A 124 -9.90 8.87 9.04
C LYS A 124 -8.72 8.35 9.87
N SER A 125 -7.66 9.16 10.04
CA SER A 125 -6.51 8.82 10.87
C SER A 125 -6.90 8.53 12.33
N LYS A 126 -7.77 9.35 12.93
CA LYS A 126 -8.26 9.11 14.30
C LYS A 126 -9.09 7.82 14.42
N ILE A 127 -9.89 7.50 13.41
CA ILE A 127 -10.67 6.27 13.40
C ILE A 127 -9.73 5.07 13.24
N ASN A 128 -8.73 5.15 12.36
CA ASN A 128 -7.75 4.09 12.19
C ASN A 128 -6.95 3.83 13.48
N GLN A 129 -6.54 4.89 14.18
CA GLN A 129 -5.88 4.77 15.49
C GLN A 129 -6.79 4.06 16.50
N LYS A 130 -8.06 4.44 16.60
CA LYS A 130 -9.01 3.75 17.51
C LYS A 130 -9.19 2.27 17.16
N MET A 131 -9.15 1.91 15.88
CA MET A 131 -9.17 0.52 15.44
C MET A 131 -7.86 -0.20 15.79
N LEU A 132 -6.70 0.45 15.66
CA LEU A 132 -5.41 -0.09 16.10
C LEU A 132 -5.40 -0.35 17.61
N ASP A 133 -5.86 0.61 18.41
CA ASP A 133 -5.96 0.49 19.87
C ASP A 133 -6.89 -0.67 20.28
N TRP A 134 -8.03 -0.81 19.58
CA TRP A 134 -8.94 -1.95 19.76
C TRP A 134 -8.27 -3.29 19.42
N ALA A 135 -7.43 -3.31 18.38
CA ALA A 135 -6.77 -4.51 17.90
C ALA A 135 -5.65 -5.01 18.83
N ASP A 136 -5.03 -4.13 19.62
CA ASP A 136 -3.87 -4.45 20.47
C ASP A 136 -4.11 -5.67 21.37
N SER A 137 -5.14 -5.61 22.23
CA SER A 137 -5.49 -6.69 23.16
C SER A 137 -5.79 -8.01 22.45
N ARG A 138 -6.37 -7.94 21.25
CA ARG A 138 -6.73 -9.11 20.43
C ARG A 138 -5.49 -9.73 19.81
N ALA A 139 -4.58 -8.91 19.32
CA ALA A 139 -3.29 -9.34 18.77
C ALA A 139 -2.45 -10.02 19.87
N GLN A 140 -2.37 -9.43 21.07
CA GLN A 140 -1.70 -10.04 22.23
C GLN A 140 -2.30 -11.40 22.59
N THR A 141 -3.64 -11.49 22.68
CA THR A 141 -4.35 -12.74 22.99
C THR A 141 -4.11 -13.82 21.93
N ALA A 142 -4.02 -13.44 20.67
CA ALA A 142 -3.77 -14.35 19.56
C ALA A 142 -2.28 -14.65 19.33
N HIS A 143 -1.38 -14.08 20.15
CA HIS A 143 0.07 -14.11 19.94
C HIS A 143 0.49 -13.62 18.54
N LEU A 144 -0.13 -12.53 18.09
CA LEU A 144 0.15 -11.84 16.84
C LEU A 144 0.63 -10.42 17.13
N ALA A 145 1.40 -9.87 16.20
CA ALA A 145 1.63 -8.44 16.07
C ALA A 145 0.53 -7.80 15.20
N VAL A 146 0.25 -6.52 15.40
CA VAL A 146 -0.63 -5.70 14.57
C VAL A 146 -0.01 -4.34 14.29
N SER A 147 -0.15 -3.85 13.06
CA SER A 147 0.33 -2.53 12.66
C SER A 147 -0.69 -1.82 11.77
N ASP A 148 -0.69 -0.49 11.78
CA ASP A 148 -1.44 0.34 10.84
C ASP A 148 -0.70 0.57 9.51
N TYR A 149 0.48 0.00 9.34
CA TYR A 149 1.22 0.00 8.08
C TYR A 149 0.66 -1.02 7.07
N TYR A 150 -0.64 -0.95 6.77
CA TYR A 150 -1.36 -1.94 5.94
C TYR A 150 -1.19 -1.73 4.43
N PHE A 151 -0.87 -0.50 4.02
CA PHE A 151 -0.77 -0.04 2.65
C PHE A 151 0.32 1.02 2.50
N ASN A 152 1.20 0.81 1.52
CA ASN A 152 2.19 1.78 1.04
C ASN A 152 2.56 1.40 -0.39
N HIS A 153 2.89 2.37 -1.23
CA HIS A 153 3.17 2.18 -2.65
C HIS A 153 4.42 2.91 -3.16
N GLY A 154 5.15 3.62 -2.31
CA GLY A 154 6.36 4.35 -2.69
C GLY A 154 6.05 5.68 -3.37
N ALA A 155 6.92 6.10 -4.30
CA ALA A 155 6.85 7.43 -4.91
C ALA A 155 6.25 7.44 -6.33
N ALA A 156 5.77 6.30 -6.82
CA ALA A 156 5.31 6.15 -8.20
C ALA A 156 3.79 6.14 -8.29
N GLY A 157 3.28 6.50 -9.47
CA GLY A 157 1.86 6.50 -9.77
C GLY A 157 1.20 7.87 -9.72
N GLN A 158 0.20 8.09 -10.58
CA GLN A 158 -0.67 9.28 -10.56
C GLN A 158 -2.16 8.92 -10.53
N GLY A 159 -2.48 7.63 -10.56
CA GLY A 159 -3.85 7.15 -10.43
C GLY A 159 -4.24 6.94 -8.98
N ASP A 160 -5.54 6.85 -8.76
CA ASP A 160 -6.07 6.42 -7.48
C ASP A 160 -5.72 4.96 -7.20
N TRP A 161 -5.30 4.73 -5.96
CA TRP A 161 -5.10 3.38 -5.46
C TRP A 161 -6.40 2.80 -4.96
N TYR A 162 -6.61 1.52 -5.22
CA TYR A 162 -7.83 0.81 -4.88
C TYR A 162 -7.59 -0.60 -4.36
N ALA A 163 -8.53 -1.08 -3.56
CA ALA A 163 -8.69 -2.49 -3.24
C ALA A 163 -9.90 -3.06 -4.00
N VAL A 164 -9.88 -4.34 -4.36
CA VAL A 164 -11.03 -5.04 -4.94
C VAL A 164 -11.80 -5.76 -3.84
N THR A 165 -13.12 -5.56 -3.75
CA THR A 165 -14.01 -6.29 -2.84
C THR A 165 -15.21 -6.87 -3.61
N SER A 166 -16.00 -7.72 -2.95
CA SER A 166 -17.29 -8.21 -3.47
C SER A 166 -18.28 -7.08 -3.82
N ASP A 167 -18.14 -5.91 -3.20
CA ASP A 167 -19.07 -4.79 -3.34
C ASP A 167 -18.54 -3.73 -4.32
N GLY A 168 -17.38 -4.00 -4.94
CA GLY A 168 -16.72 -3.13 -5.90
C GLY A 168 -15.35 -2.66 -5.42
N ARG A 169 -14.78 -1.72 -6.18
CA ARG A 169 -13.48 -1.11 -5.84
C ARG A 169 -13.63 -0.11 -4.71
N VAL A 170 -12.72 -0.18 -3.76
CA VAL A 170 -12.61 0.73 -2.62
C VAL A 170 -11.43 1.66 -2.87
N GLN A 171 -11.63 2.99 -2.89
CA GLN A 171 -10.53 3.94 -2.96
C GLN A 171 -9.73 3.89 -1.65
N VAL A 172 -8.43 3.58 -1.72
CA VAL A 172 -7.51 3.61 -0.56
C VAL A 172 -6.60 4.83 -0.53
N GLN A 173 -6.33 5.44 -1.68
CA GLN A 173 -5.67 6.74 -1.77
C GLN A 173 -6.28 7.57 -2.89
N ASN A 174 -6.44 8.87 -2.62
CA ASN A 174 -6.91 9.84 -3.60
C ASN A 174 -5.74 10.55 -4.31
N GLN A 175 -5.70 10.46 -5.64
CA GLN A 175 -4.79 11.19 -6.55
C GLN A 175 -5.57 11.98 -7.62
N GLU A 176 -6.89 12.13 -7.43
CA GLU A 176 -7.81 12.83 -8.34
C GLU A 176 -7.99 12.18 -9.73
N ASN A 177 -7.55 10.92 -9.91
CA ASN A 177 -7.66 10.19 -11.18
C ASN A 177 -8.20 8.77 -10.95
N PRO A 178 -9.54 8.56 -11.00
CA PRO A 178 -10.61 9.50 -11.37
C PRO A 178 -11.09 10.44 -10.25
N GLY A 179 -10.51 10.35 -9.05
CA GLY A 179 -10.87 11.10 -7.86
C GLY A 179 -11.96 10.43 -7.04
N HIS A 180 -12.28 11.05 -5.90
CA HIS A 180 -13.20 10.52 -4.90
C HIS A 180 -14.55 10.06 -5.48
N SER A 181 -15.16 10.85 -6.37
CA SER A 181 -16.46 10.52 -7.00
C SER A 181 -16.41 9.34 -7.97
N GLY A 182 -15.23 8.93 -8.43
CA GLY A 182 -15.05 7.75 -9.27
C GLY A 182 -15.19 6.42 -8.51
N PHE A 183 -15.28 6.48 -7.18
CA PHE A 183 -15.46 5.33 -6.30
C PHE A 183 -16.75 5.46 -5.48
N LYS A 184 -17.45 4.34 -5.32
CA LYS A 184 -18.64 4.24 -4.45
C LYS A 184 -18.29 3.92 -3.00
N LEU A 185 -17.09 3.40 -2.78
CA LEU A 185 -16.62 2.92 -1.49
C LEU A 185 -15.26 3.56 -1.23
N HIS A 186 -15.04 4.02 0.00
CA HIS A 186 -13.79 4.65 0.37
C HIS A 186 -13.27 4.06 1.66
N ALA A 187 -11.96 3.80 1.68
CA ALA A 187 -11.29 3.36 2.88
C ALA A 187 -11.17 4.54 3.85
N ILE A 188 -11.41 4.22 5.12
CA ILE A 188 -10.99 5.01 6.26
C ILE A 188 -9.52 4.69 6.56
N GLY A 189 -9.16 3.41 6.52
CA GLY A 189 -7.85 2.91 6.88
C GLY A 189 -7.82 1.39 6.86
N GLY A 190 -6.82 0.82 7.53
CA GLY A 190 -6.63 -0.62 7.61
C GLY A 190 -5.54 -0.98 8.61
N LEU A 191 -5.45 -2.27 8.91
CA LEU A 191 -4.45 -2.87 9.78
C LEU A 191 -3.85 -4.10 9.11
N VAL A 192 -2.68 -4.54 9.55
CA VAL A 192 -2.11 -5.83 9.19
C VAL A 192 -1.76 -6.62 10.44
N PHE A 193 -2.28 -7.85 10.54
CA PHE A 193 -1.98 -8.81 11.59
C PHE A 193 -1.03 -9.89 11.06
N TYR A 194 -0.04 -10.26 11.86
CA TYR A 194 0.97 -11.24 11.46
C TYR A 194 1.64 -11.88 12.68
N SER A 195 2.26 -13.04 12.48
CA SER A 195 3.23 -13.56 13.43
C SER A 195 4.56 -12.86 13.20
N SER A 196 5.12 -12.23 14.22
CA SER A 196 6.45 -11.61 14.16
C SER A 196 7.56 -12.66 14.17
N GLN A 197 8.75 -12.30 13.69
CA GLN A 197 9.94 -13.14 13.78
C GLN A 197 10.63 -13.02 15.15
N ASP A 198 10.55 -11.83 15.76
CA ASP A 198 11.18 -11.52 17.04
C ASP A 198 10.29 -11.85 18.27
N GLY A 199 9.06 -12.31 18.05
CA GLY A 199 8.10 -12.63 19.11
C GLY A 199 7.29 -11.43 19.61
N THR A 200 7.39 -10.26 18.98
CA THR A 200 6.51 -9.12 19.21
C THR A 200 5.03 -9.53 19.11
N THR A 201 4.23 -9.09 20.07
CA THR A 201 2.77 -9.24 20.07
C THR A 201 2.12 -7.92 20.47
N GLY A 202 0.87 -7.71 20.06
CA GLY A 202 0.23 -6.40 20.22
C GLY A 202 0.67 -5.42 19.13
N ILE A 203 0.57 -4.12 19.41
CA ILE A 203 0.93 -3.09 18.43
C ILE A 203 2.44 -3.11 18.14
N ASP A 204 2.78 -3.25 16.86
CA ASP A 204 4.13 -3.07 16.32
C ASP A 204 4.21 -1.74 15.58
N HIS A 205 4.79 -0.74 16.26
CA HIS A 205 5.09 0.58 15.69
C HIS A 205 6.37 0.60 14.83
N HIS A 206 7.13 -0.50 14.82
CA HIS A 206 8.41 -0.64 14.15
C HIS A 206 8.32 -1.33 12.80
N LEU A 207 7.14 -1.85 12.44
CA LEU A 207 6.83 -2.27 11.08
C LEU A 207 6.79 -1.05 10.15
N MET A 208 7.98 -0.59 9.79
CA MET A 208 8.26 0.48 8.85
C MET A 208 9.27 -0.07 7.85
N GLY A 209 9.14 0.34 6.60
CA GLY A 209 10.07 -0.06 5.55
C GLY A 209 9.87 0.76 4.30
N THR A 210 10.84 0.74 3.40
CA THR A 210 10.61 1.18 2.02
C THR A 210 9.64 0.22 1.33
N THR A 211 9.02 0.64 0.23
CA THR A 211 8.24 -0.28 -0.62
C THR A 211 9.06 -1.49 -1.07
N ALA A 212 10.38 -1.33 -1.22
CA ALA A 212 11.29 -2.39 -1.64
C ALA A 212 11.61 -3.40 -0.51
N GLU A 213 11.64 -2.94 0.74
CA GLU A 213 11.82 -3.82 1.92
C GLU A 213 10.52 -4.55 2.29
N GLY A 214 9.37 -3.95 1.93
CA GLY A 214 8.07 -4.56 2.17
C GLY A 214 7.82 -4.83 3.65
N TYR A 215 7.27 -6.00 3.95
CA TYR A 215 7.09 -6.46 5.33
C TYR A 215 8.21 -7.39 5.84
N THR A 216 9.30 -7.53 5.07
CA THR A 216 10.33 -8.55 5.33
C THR A 216 11.15 -8.29 6.60
N THR A 217 11.03 -7.10 7.21
CA THR A 217 11.79 -6.68 8.38
C THR A 217 11.47 -7.46 9.65
N ASN A 218 10.21 -7.86 9.87
CA ASN A 218 9.81 -8.59 11.07
C ASN A 218 8.65 -9.58 10.87
N MET A 219 8.12 -9.77 9.65
CA MET A 219 7.01 -10.71 9.44
C MET A 219 7.46 -12.15 9.18
N ASN A 220 6.79 -13.11 9.82
CA ASN A 220 6.92 -14.53 9.50
C ASN A 220 5.90 -14.94 8.43
N PHE A 221 6.33 -14.94 7.17
CA PHE A 221 5.47 -15.29 6.03
C PHE A 221 5.07 -16.76 5.96
N ASN A 222 5.68 -17.67 6.76
CA ASN A 222 5.22 -19.05 6.84
C ASN A 222 3.89 -19.18 7.63
N LYS A 223 3.46 -18.09 8.27
CA LYS A 223 2.15 -17.96 8.92
C LYS A 223 1.24 -17.08 8.10
N THR A 224 -0.05 -17.08 8.44
CA THR A 224 -1.03 -16.23 7.79
C THR A 224 -0.78 -14.78 8.16
N VAL A 225 -0.78 -13.90 7.16
CA VAL A 225 -0.84 -12.45 7.30
C VAL A 225 -2.24 -12.00 6.94
N THR A 226 -2.90 -11.20 7.76
CA THR A 226 -4.27 -10.72 7.47
C THR A 226 -4.29 -9.21 7.41
N LYS A 227 -4.64 -8.65 6.24
CA LYS A 227 -4.92 -7.23 6.10
C LYS A 227 -6.40 -6.97 6.36
N TYR A 228 -6.70 -6.01 7.22
CA TYR A 228 -8.04 -5.47 7.44
C TYR A 228 -8.18 -4.17 6.64
N LEU A 229 -9.36 -3.96 6.07
CA LEU A 229 -9.73 -2.74 5.37
C LEU A 229 -11.05 -2.21 5.95
N PHE A 230 -11.03 -0.98 6.45
CA PHE A 230 -12.16 -0.32 7.11
C PHE A 230 -12.81 0.67 6.15
N LEU A 231 -14.11 0.54 5.89
CA LEU A 231 -14.84 1.40 4.97
C LEU A 231 -15.69 2.43 5.71
N ASP A 232 -15.92 3.55 5.06
CA ASP A 232 -16.75 4.68 5.51
C ASP A 232 -18.25 4.37 5.69
N ASN A 233 -18.73 3.24 5.14
CA ASN A 233 -20.04 2.66 5.40
C ASN A 233 -20.07 1.69 6.61
N GLY A 234 -18.98 1.59 7.36
CA GLY A 234 -18.85 0.73 8.53
C GLY A 234 -18.71 -0.77 8.22
N SER A 235 -18.46 -1.14 6.96
CA SER A 235 -18.06 -2.50 6.60
C SER A 235 -16.57 -2.72 6.88
N VAL A 236 -16.21 -3.95 7.23
CA VAL A 236 -14.83 -4.40 7.37
C VAL A 236 -14.59 -5.53 6.38
N TYR A 237 -13.48 -5.47 5.66
CA TYR A 237 -13.03 -6.53 4.78
C TYR A 237 -11.66 -7.04 5.20
N GLU A 238 -11.38 -8.30 4.86
CA GLU A 238 -10.12 -8.98 5.14
C GLU A 238 -9.50 -9.53 3.85
N LEU A 239 -8.16 -9.48 3.79
CA LEU A 239 -7.37 -10.21 2.82
C LEU A 239 -6.34 -11.06 3.56
N LYS A 240 -6.45 -12.38 3.41
CA LYS A 240 -5.53 -13.36 3.99
C LYS A 240 -4.42 -13.69 2.99
N LEU A 241 -3.18 -13.57 3.44
CA LEU A 241 -1.94 -13.66 2.68
C LEU A 241 -0.92 -14.49 3.49
N GLY A 242 0.32 -14.54 3.02
CA GLY A 242 1.38 -15.30 3.67
C GLY A 242 1.30 -16.77 3.31
N ASN A 243 1.43 -17.65 4.31
CA ASN A 243 1.45 -19.10 4.16
C ASN A 243 2.52 -19.60 3.17
N GLY A 244 3.73 -19.07 3.31
CA GLY A 244 4.91 -19.39 2.51
C GLY A 244 5.20 -18.38 1.39
N ALA A 245 4.24 -17.51 1.05
CA ALA A 245 4.45 -16.42 0.11
C ALA A 245 4.82 -15.11 0.83
N THR A 246 5.76 -14.35 0.27
CA THR A 246 6.08 -13.01 0.75
C THR A 246 4.86 -12.08 0.60
N VAL A 247 4.77 -11.11 1.50
CA VAL A 247 3.70 -10.12 1.50
C VAL A 247 4.30 -8.74 1.65
N ASP A 248 3.80 -7.80 0.85
CA ASP A 248 4.24 -6.41 0.84
C ASP A 248 3.07 -5.47 1.15
N PRO A 249 3.35 -4.19 1.52
CA PRO A 249 2.31 -3.19 1.73
C PRO A 249 1.37 -3.01 0.52
N ILE A 250 1.88 -3.18 -0.70
CA ILE A 250 1.10 -3.09 -1.94
C ILE A 250 0.30 -4.36 -2.28
N THR A 251 0.63 -5.52 -1.71
CA THR A 251 -0.08 -6.77 -2.00
C THR A 251 -1.57 -6.63 -1.65
N GLY A 252 -2.45 -6.87 -2.63
CA GLY A 252 -3.89 -6.68 -2.47
C GLY A 252 -4.46 -5.40 -3.08
N PHE A 253 -3.60 -4.50 -3.54
CA PHE A 253 -4.00 -3.19 -4.05
C PHE A 253 -3.60 -3.01 -5.50
N GLY A 254 -4.41 -2.26 -6.24
CA GLY A 254 -4.12 -1.82 -7.60
C GLY A 254 -4.06 -0.31 -7.69
N GLU A 255 -3.55 0.17 -8.81
CA GLU A 255 -3.51 1.59 -9.18
C GLU A 255 -4.26 1.75 -10.49
N LEU A 256 -5.11 2.76 -10.59
CA LEU A 256 -5.65 3.18 -11.88
C LEU A 256 -4.55 3.87 -12.69
N ASN A 257 -4.72 3.96 -14.01
CA ASN A 257 -3.79 4.74 -14.81
C ASN A 257 -4.01 6.25 -14.59
N ASN A 258 -3.17 7.07 -15.23
CA ASN A 258 -3.22 8.54 -15.16
C ASN A 258 -4.51 9.17 -15.72
N HIS A 259 -5.44 8.36 -16.25
CA HIS A 259 -6.76 8.77 -16.73
C HIS A 259 -7.90 8.20 -15.87
N GLY A 260 -7.57 7.61 -14.72
CA GLY A 260 -8.55 7.00 -13.82
C GLY A 260 -9.20 5.73 -14.35
N GLN A 261 -8.53 5.02 -15.26
CA GLN A 261 -9.03 3.80 -15.87
C GLN A 261 -8.22 2.58 -15.43
N THR A 262 -8.83 1.39 -15.50
CA THR A 262 -8.11 0.13 -15.33
C THR A 262 -7.31 -0.20 -16.58
N GLY A 263 -6.13 -0.79 -16.39
CA GLY A 263 -5.27 -1.21 -17.49
C GLY A 263 -4.51 -0.05 -18.15
N GLY A 264 -3.67 -0.39 -19.13
CA GLY A 264 -2.70 0.54 -19.71
C GLY A 264 -1.36 0.55 -18.96
N SER A 265 -0.37 1.23 -19.52
CA SER A 265 1.04 1.17 -19.10
C SER A 265 1.34 1.74 -17.70
N SER A 266 0.41 2.50 -17.12
CA SER A 266 0.55 3.11 -15.79
C SER A 266 -0.43 2.55 -14.76
N ALA A 267 -1.29 1.59 -15.12
CA ALA A 267 -2.17 0.94 -14.15
C ALA A 267 -1.48 -0.29 -13.54
N ILE A 268 -1.74 -0.51 -12.26
CA ILE A 268 -1.37 -1.74 -11.55
C ILE A 268 -2.64 -2.53 -11.27
N THR A 269 -2.69 -3.77 -11.75
CA THR A 269 -3.82 -4.67 -11.49
C THR A 269 -3.53 -5.56 -10.29
N THR A 270 -4.56 -5.85 -9.49
CA THR A 270 -4.49 -6.89 -8.46
C THR A 270 -5.47 -8.01 -8.77
N ASP A 271 -5.03 -9.25 -8.57
CA ASP A 271 -5.87 -10.46 -8.65
C ASP A 271 -6.45 -10.85 -7.28
N LYS A 272 -6.07 -10.13 -6.22
CA LYS A 272 -6.51 -10.40 -4.85
C LYS A 272 -7.78 -9.63 -4.55
N THR A 273 -8.73 -10.33 -3.95
CA THR A 273 -10.01 -9.76 -3.53
C THR A 273 -10.10 -9.79 -2.01
N PHE A 274 -10.36 -8.63 -1.42
CA PHE A 274 -10.75 -8.49 -0.03
C PHE A 274 -12.17 -9.04 0.16
N LEU A 275 -12.33 -9.95 1.11
CA LEU A 275 -13.61 -10.60 1.42
C LEU A 275 -14.26 -9.94 2.64
N PRO A 276 -15.59 -9.91 2.75
CA PRO A 276 -16.26 -9.42 3.96
C PRO A 276 -15.71 -10.12 5.20
N SER A 277 -15.36 -9.33 6.23
CA SER A 277 -14.85 -9.86 7.49
C SER A 277 -15.94 -10.67 8.21
N ALA A 278 -15.52 -11.79 8.80
CA ALA A 278 -16.37 -12.54 9.73
C ALA A 278 -16.20 -12.06 11.19
N ASP A 279 -15.28 -11.12 11.45
CA ASP A 279 -15.03 -10.55 12.76
C ASP A 279 -16.11 -9.52 13.12
N THR A 280 -17.19 -10.01 13.71
CA THR A 280 -18.31 -9.19 14.17
C THR A 280 -17.89 -8.16 15.22
N SER A 281 -16.80 -8.38 15.95
CA SER A 281 -16.26 -7.41 16.90
C SER A 281 -15.53 -6.27 16.20
N ALA A 282 -14.81 -6.53 15.10
CA ALA A 282 -14.20 -5.47 14.29
C ALA A 282 -15.29 -4.59 13.68
N ILE A 283 -16.32 -5.22 13.11
CA ILE A 283 -17.45 -4.55 12.48
C ILE A 283 -18.21 -3.69 13.48
N SER A 284 -18.58 -4.24 14.65
CA SER A 284 -19.33 -3.49 15.66
C SER A 284 -18.52 -2.32 16.23
N THR A 285 -17.21 -2.50 16.42
CA THR A 285 -16.31 -1.44 16.88
C THR A 285 -16.25 -0.30 15.87
N LEU A 286 -16.01 -0.61 14.59
CA LEU A 286 -15.96 0.41 13.54
C LEU A 286 -17.29 1.17 13.46
N GLN A 287 -18.42 0.46 13.44
CA GLN A 287 -19.75 1.06 13.40
C GLN A 287 -20.01 1.95 14.61
N GLN A 288 -19.61 1.53 15.82
CA GLN A 288 -19.75 2.35 17.03
C GLN A 288 -18.91 3.63 16.96
N ILE A 289 -17.69 3.56 16.44
CA ILE A 289 -16.85 4.75 16.23
C ILE A 289 -17.51 5.69 15.21
N LEU A 290 -18.07 5.16 14.13
CA LEU A 290 -18.67 5.95 13.05
C LEU A 290 -19.95 6.68 13.45
N LYS A 291 -20.70 6.19 14.46
CA LYS A 291 -21.87 6.90 15.01
C LYS A 291 -21.55 8.33 15.47
N GLN A 292 -20.30 8.62 15.84
CA GLN A 292 -19.86 9.96 16.27
C GLN A 292 -19.79 10.98 15.11
N TYR A 293 -19.92 10.51 13.87
CA TYR A 293 -19.74 11.28 12.65
C TYR A 293 -20.98 11.24 11.75
N GLN A 294 -22.01 10.50 12.15
CA GLN A 294 -23.32 10.49 11.49
C GLN A 294 -24.03 11.78 11.87
N SER A 295 -24.31 12.61 10.86
CA SER A 295 -25.07 13.85 11.00
C SER A 295 -26.55 13.59 10.79
#